data_AF-A0A2G3PYP4-F1
#
_entry.id   AF-A0A2G3PYP4-F1
#
_cell.length_a   1.000
_cell.length_b   1.000
_cell.length_c   1.000
_cell.angle_alpha   90.00
_cell.angle_beta   90.00
_cell.angle_gamma   90.00
#
_symmetry.space_group_name_H-M   'P 1'
#
loop_
_entity.id
_entity.type
_entity.pdbx_description
1 polymer ?
#
loop_
_entity_poly.entity_id
_entity_poly.type
_entity_poly.pdbx_seq_one_letter_code
_entity_poly.pdbx_strand_id
1 'polypeptide(L)'
;MHNHLKKISFILSITLCLSVNSTLLANTVSSKMQDSAMPASYLDKEIRFDSDTEELGAGTLLTAQSQLKAVLTQIAQDKVYYFQYKLNGKRLKAAMTAPYTATLEDVELYNGLGRLEIIAYDACDTKIWSKQMDISLKADEPLLRSERLSTSYPLWQKPIYRSHYIPVLLYHVFSEEVKPSQEYIAVDIKHFEEQLARLLDAGYTPISFYDLNQYLERKAGLPAKPFLITADDGYLNNYTLAYPVLQKYNVPATFFLPPASITKNNGLPRFNWEQALEMEQSGLIDIQIHGYDHTPFNKLSLEDVRYQVSRALGVIEQKLGQRDVVVVSYPEFRYLPETQALLSQMKIDFQTTNTGVVGIPFKREDIKRIIVPNYMTPDQLIANIERLTQ
;
A
#
# COMPACT_ATOMS: atom_id res chain seq x y z
N MET A 1 29.65 8.01 41.32
CA MET A 1 30.51 9.01 42.00
C MET A 1 31.61 9.40 41.02
N HIS A 2 31.35 10.44 40.22
CA HIS A 2 31.95 11.78 40.34
C HIS A 2 33.43 11.84 39.94
N ASN A 3 33.69 12.46 38.79
CA ASN A 3 34.83 13.32 38.44
C ASN A 3 34.80 13.54 36.90
N HIS A 4 35.08 14.71 36.31
CA HIS A 4 34.95 16.11 36.68
C HIS A 4 35.06 16.86 35.33
N LEU A 5 34.17 17.82 35.08
CA LEU A 5 34.18 18.74 33.93
C LEU A 5 35.38 19.70 33.95
N LYS A 6 35.97 19.99 32.78
CA LYS A 6 36.47 21.33 32.36
C LYS A 6 36.41 21.44 30.82
N LYS A 7 35.35 22.04 30.24
CA LYS A 7 35.27 23.41 29.69
C LYS A 7 36.42 23.78 28.72
N ILE A 8 36.10 23.77 27.43
CA ILE A 8 36.82 24.46 26.35
C ILE A 8 36.00 25.70 25.99
N SER A 9 36.62 26.88 26.15
CA SER A 9 36.13 28.16 25.65
C SER A 9 36.95 28.55 24.44
N PHE A 10 36.32 28.98 23.34
CA PHE A 10 36.91 29.97 22.43
C PHE A 10 35.81 30.88 21.91
N ILE A 11 36.03 32.19 22.10
CA ILE A 11 35.18 33.31 21.70
C ILE A 11 35.73 33.89 20.39
N LEU A 12 34.79 34.23 19.50
CA LEU A 12 34.79 35.20 18.39
C LEU A 12 35.98 36.18 18.26
N SER A 13 36.43 36.42 17.01
CA SER A 13 36.28 37.74 16.34
C SER A 13 36.78 37.76 14.88
N ILE A 14 35.84 38.01 13.96
CA ILE A 14 35.80 38.96 12.82
C ILE A 14 37.14 39.56 12.33
N THR A 15 37.39 39.54 10.99
CA THR A 15 37.71 40.74 10.16
C THR A 15 37.58 40.45 8.66
N LEU A 16 37.04 41.46 7.96
CA LEU A 16 36.72 41.64 6.55
C LEU A 16 37.92 41.69 5.58
N CYS A 17 37.58 41.58 4.28
CA CYS A 17 38.02 42.39 3.12
C CYS A 17 38.83 41.73 1.97
N LEU A 18 38.18 41.85 0.78
CA LEU A 18 38.69 42.30 -0.53
C LEU A 18 39.40 41.32 -1.49
N SER A 19 38.68 41.05 -2.58
CA SER A 19 39.05 41.02 -4.02
C SER A 19 40.51 40.82 -4.42
N VAL A 20 40.78 39.81 -5.25
CA VAL A 20 41.69 39.91 -6.41
C VAL A 20 41.25 38.95 -7.53
N ASN A 21 41.06 39.48 -8.74
CA ASN A 21 41.02 38.73 -10.00
C ASN A 21 42.46 38.42 -10.44
N SER A 22 42.76 37.19 -10.87
CA SER A 22 43.80 36.96 -11.89
C SER A 22 43.69 35.57 -12.51
N THR A 23 43.47 35.58 -13.82
CA THR A 23 43.79 34.52 -14.78
C THR A 23 45.31 34.34 -14.87
N LEU A 24 45.78 33.09 -14.93
CA LEU A 24 46.68 32.51 -15.95
C LEU A 24 47.51 31.31 -15.43
N LEU A 25 47.62 30.33 -16.33
CA LEU A 25 48.73 29.40 -16.58
C LEU A 25 48.78 28.02 -15.89
N ALA A 26 48.44 27.07 -16.75
CA ALA A 26 48.78 25.66 -16.84
C ALA A 26 50.19 25.20 -16.38
N ASN A 27 50.16 23.96 -15.87
CA ASN A 27 51.12 22.86 -15.98
C ASN A 27 52.51 23.00 -15.33
N THR A 28 52.82 22.13 -14.35
CA THR A 28 53.57 20.87 -14.59
C THR A 28 53.76 19.98 -13.33
N VAL A 29 53.59 18.67 -13.55
CA VAL A 29 54.34 17.52 -12.99
C VAL A 29 53.93 16.92 -11.61
N SER A 30 53.15 15.83 -11.72
CA SER A 30 53.41 14.46 -11.23
C SER A 30 53.69 14.20 -9.74
N SER A 31 52.79 13.45 -9.09
CA SER A 31 53.09 12.03 -8.78
C SER A 31 51.86 11.24 -8.29
N LYS A 32 51.59 10.15 -9.03
CA LYS A 32 51.07 8.84 -8.60
C LYS A 32 49.96 8.81 -7.51
N MET A 33 48.73 8.54 -7.96
CA MET A 33 47.95 7.39 -7.47
C MET A 33 47.04 6.90 -8.60
N GLN A 34 47.24 5.65 -8.99
CA GLN A 34 46.51 4.94 -10.04
C GLN A 34 45.05 4.68 -9.64
N ASP A 35 44.15 5.13 -10.51
CA ASP A 35 43.06 4.38 -11.11
C ASP A 35 42.41 3.25 -10.29
N SER A 36 41.22 3.55 -9.77
CA SER A 36 40.07 2.68 -10.02
C SER A 36 38.99 3.53 -10.69
N ALA A 37 39.02 3.58 -12.02
CA ALA A 37 37.97 4.18 -12.81
C ALA A 37 36.69 3.33 -12.63
N MET A 38 35.70 3.87 -11.92
CA MET A 38 34.34 3.36 -11.94
C MET A 38 33.79 3.49 -13.37
N PRO A 39 33.10 2.47 -13.91
CA PRO A 39 32.68 2.48 -15.30
C PRO A 39 31.63 3.57 -15.54
N ALA A 40 31.88 4.36 -16.59
CA ALA A 40 30.95 5.32 -17.16
C ALA A 40 29.79 4.61 -17.84
N SER A 41 28.75 4.26 -17.07
CA SER A 41 27.40 3.98 -17.58
C SER A 41 26.34 4.06 -16.48
N TYR A 42 26.33 5.13 -15.68
CA TYR A 42 25.08 5.58 -15.06
C TYR A 42 24.47 6.57 -16.04
N LEU A 43 23.44 6.13 -16.77
CA LEU A 43 22.63 7.01 -17.61
C LEU A 43 21.92 8.01 -16.69
N ASP A 44 22.42 9.24 -16.65
CA ASP A 44 21.78 10.40 -16.01
C ASP A 44 20.40 10.62 -16.63
N LYS A 45 19.35 10.02 -16.07
CA LYS A 45 17.96 10.33 -16.42
C LYS A 45 17.50 11.52 -15.60
N GLU A 46 17.72 12.71 -16.16
CA GLU A 46 17.16 13.97 -15.69
C GLU A 46 15.63 13.94 -15.76
N ILE A 47 14.95 14.07 -14.61
CA ILE A 47 13.49 14.24 -14.59
C ILE A 47 13.13 15.63 -15.11
N ARG A 48 12.36 15.66 -16.19
CA ARG A 48 11.73 16.86 -16.70
C ARG A 48 10.27 16.85 -16.29
N PHE A 49 9.97 17.60 -15.24
CA PHE A 49 8.65 17.75 -14.62
C PHE A 49 7.50 18.25 -15.53
N ASP A 50 7.68 18.37 -16.85
CA ASP A 50 6.71 18.93 -17.81
C ASP A 50 5.99 17.86 -18.65
N SER A 51 6.15 16.58 -18.29
CA SER A 51 5.34 15.51 -18.86
C SER A 51 4.71 14.67 -17.74
N ASP A 52 3.41 14.42 -17.84
CA ASP A 52 2.65 13.55 -16.95
C ASP A 52 3.08 12.06 -17.06
N THR A 53 4.33 11.76 -17.46
CA THR A 53 4.69 10.45 -18.02
C THR A 53 6.11 9.93 -17.76
N GLU A 54 7.01 10.63 -17.05
CA GLU A 54 8.37 10.10 -16.86
C GLU A 54 8.46 9.04 -15.74
N GLU A 55 8.73 7.78 -16.11
CA GLU A 55 8.97 6.63 -15.23
C GLU A 55 10.32 6.75 -14.48
N LEU A 56 10.32 6.59 -13.15
CA LEU A 56 11.51 6.70 -12.31
C LEU A 56 11.91 5.36 -11.70
N GLY A 57 13.07 4.84 -12.12
CA GLY A 57 13.66 3.59 -11.61
C GLY A 57 14.75 3.82 -10.56
N ALA A 58 15.30 2.73 -10.01
CA ALA A 58 16.43 2.78 -9.09
C ALA A 58 17.65 3.46 -9.74
N GLY A 59 18.38 4.29 -8.96
CA GLY A 59 19.55 5.01 -9.45
C GLY A 59 19.26 6.25 -10.31
N THR A 60 18.00 6.65 -10.45
CA THR A 60 17.64 7.88 -11.20
C THR A 60 18.10 9.13 -10.42
N LEU A 61 18.91 9.97 -11.08
CA LEU A 61 19.35 11.26 -10.54
C LEU A 61 18.22 12.29 -10.72
N LEU A 62 17.69 12.82 -9.63
CA LEU A 62 16.69 13.89 -9.70
C LEU A 62 17.40 15.22 -9.95
N THR A 63 17.61 15.61 -11.21
CA THR A 63 18.07 16.97 -11.54
C THR A 63 16.87 17.87 -11.71
N ALA A 64 16.77 18.87 -10.85
CA ALA A 64 15.61 19.74 -10.83
C ALA A 64 15.67 20.85 -11.90
N GLN A 65 16.48 20.75 -12.96
CA GLN A 65 16.92 21.94 -13.71
C GLN A 65 15.80 22.72 -14.42
N SER A 66 14.79 22.05 -15.01
CA SER A 66 13.75 22.75 -15.78
C SER A 66 12.64 23.35 -14.93
N GLN A 67 12.12 22.65 -13.90
CA GLN A 67 11.09 23.21 -13.00
C GLN A 67 11.62 23.81 -11.70
N LEU A 68 12.83 23.49 -11.22
CA LEU A 68 13.43 24.32 -10.17
C LEU A 68 13.58 25.75 -10.67
N LYS A 69 13.87 25.95 -11.98
CA LYS A 69 13.82 27.28 -12.59
C LYS A 69 12.43 27.93 -12.49
N ALA A 70 11.34 27.21 -12.79
CA ALA A 70 9.97 27.71 -12.66
C ALA A 70 9.54 27.95 -11.19
N VAL A 71 9.92 27.06 -10.28
CA VAL A 71 9.76 27.19 -8.82
C VAL A 71 10.52 28.40 -8.31
N LEU A 72 11.80 28.54 -8.67
CA LEU A 72 12.68 29.69 -8.42
C LEU A 72 12.22 30.97 -9.16
N THR A 73 11.22 30.89 -10.05
CA THR A 73 10.56 32.07 -10.65
C THR A 73 9.36 32.51 -9.79
N GLN A 74 8.75 31.60 -9.02
CA GLN A 74 7.65 31.90 -8.09
C GLN A 74 8.11 32.37 -6.71
N ILE A 75 9.34 32.04 -6.31
CA ILE A 75 9.97 32.48 -5.06
C ILE A 75 11.19 33.33 -5.37
N ALA A 76 11.37 34.40 -4.60
CA ALA A 76 12.54 35.27 -4.72
C ALA A 76 13.79 34.44 -4.38
N GLN A 77 14.65 34.20 -5.38
CA GLN A 77 15.79 33.28 -5.30
C GLN A 77 16.75 33.63 -4.17
N ASP A 78 16.86 34.93 -3.85
CA ASP A 78 17.67 35.50 -2.77
C ASP A 78 17.20 35.10 -1.37
N LYS A 79 15.99 34.56 -1.24
CA LYS A 79 15.43 34.10 0.05
C LYS A 79 15.61 32.61 0.32
N VAL A 80 16.03 31.83 -0.68
CA VAL A 80 16.18 30.37 -0.54
C VAL A 80 17.61 30.04 -0.11
N TYR A 81 17.76 29.43 1.06
CA TYR A 81 19.05 28.94 1.55
C TYR A 81 19.32 27.50 1.11
N TYR A 82 18.34 26.60 1.25
CA TYR A 82 18.41 25.22 0.76
C TYR A 82 17.03 24.62 0.47
N PHE A 83 17.04 23.47 -0.23
CA PHE A 83 15.85 22.64 -0.46
C PHE A 83 15.93 21.34 0.34
N GLN A 84 14.77 20.89 0.82
CA GLN A 84 14.55 19.54 1.30
C GLN A 84 13.61 18.82 0.34
N TYR A 85 13.99 17.60 -0.01
CA TYR A 85 13.15 16.71 -0.80
C TYR A 85 12.67 15.57 0.08
N LYS A 86 11.41 15.19 -0.06
CA LYS A 86 10.89 13.96 0.52
C LYS A 86 10.17 13.15 -0.54
N LEU A 87 10.44 11.87 -0.60
CA LEU A 87 9.63 10.93 -1.37
C LEU A 87 8.82 10.09 -0.40
N ASN A 88 7.50 10.08 -0.56
CA ASN A 88 6.59 9.27 0.25
C ASN A 88 6.68 9.58 1.77
N GLY A 89 7.07 10.81 2.11
CA GLY A 89 7.34 11.29 3.47
C GLY A 89 8.78 11.05 3.97
N LYS A 90 9.60 10.25 3.27
CA LYS A 90 11.00 9.99 3.63
C LYS A 90 11.91 11.04 3.02
N ARG A 91 12.78 11.67 3.82
CA ARG A 91 13.77 12.65 3.33
C ARG A 91 14.76 11.99 2.38
N LEU A 92 15.00 12.63 1.25
CA LEU A 92 16.04 12.24 0.29
C LEU A 92 17.36 12.90 0.66
N LYS A 93 18.46 12.24 0.29
CA LYS A 93 19.78 12.87 0.28
C LYS A 93 19.83 13.87 -0.86
N ALA A 94 20.18 15.12 -0.55
CA ALA A 94 20.17 16.20 -1.52
C ALA A 94 21.32 17.17 -1.33
N ALA A 95 21.77 17.80 -2.41
CA ALA A 95 22.72 18.89 -2.39
C ALA A 95 22.07 20.14 -1.77
N MET A 96 22.73 20.73 -0.77
CA MET A 96 22.26 21.96 -0.11
C MET A 96 22.48 23.21 -0.96
N THR A 97 23.33 23.13 -1.98
CA THR A 97 23.65 24.22 -2.90
C THR A 97 23.26 23.85 -4.32
N ALA A 98 23.11 24.85 -5.19
CA ALA A 98 22.88 24.65 -6.61
C ALA A 98 23.89 23.62 -7.18
N PRO A 99 23.44 22.63 -7.98
CA PRO A 99 22.13 22.53 -8.66
C PRO A 99 20.99 21.88 -7.84
N TYR A 100 21.13 21.71 -6.52
CA TYR A 100 20.11 21.16 -5.62
C TYR A 100 19.58 19.77 -6.02
N THR A 101 20.47 18.91 -6.49
CA THR A 101 20.17 17.53 -6.89
C THR A 101 19.75 16.67 -5.71
N ALA A 102 18.80 15.77 -5.90
CA ALA A 102 18.44 14.74 -4.93
C ALA A 102 18.65 13.34 -5.50
N THR A 103 19.08 12.40 -4.66
CA THR A 103 19.31 11.00 -5.05
C THR A 103 18.36 10.06 -4.33
N LEU A 104 18.00 8.98 -5.01
CA LEU A 104 17.11 7.91 -4.51
C LEU A 104 17.91 6.73 -3.91
N GLU A 105 19.07 7.00 -3.30
CA GLU A 105 20.02 5.95 -2.85
C GLU A 105 19.46 5.07 -1.71
N ASP A 106 18.47 5.56 -0.94
CA ASP A 106 17.95 4.87 0.25
C ASP A 106 16.41 4.80 0.29
N VAL A 107 15.73 4.83 -0.86
CA VAL A 107 14.26 4.74 -0.88
C VAL A 107 13.84 3.41 -1.47
N GLU A 108 13.01 2.69 -0.72
CA GLU A 108 12.34 1.52 -1.24
C GLU A 108 11.36 1.94 -2.34
N LEU A 109 11.66 1.51 -3.56
CA LEU A 109 10.83 1.77 -4.73
C LEU A 109 9.80 0.65 -4.90
N TYR A 110 8.72 1.02 -5.56
CA TYR A 110 7.62 0.13 -5.93
C TYR A 110 7.01 0.66 -7.22
N ASN A 111 6.23 -0.16 -7.92
CA ASN A 111 5.51 0.26 -9.11
C ASN A 111 4.27 1.07 -8.74
N GLY A 112 4.07 2.25 -9.34
CA GLY A 112 2.88 3.07 -9.11
C GLY A 112 3.20 4.53 -8.83
N LEU A 113 2.40 5.19 -8.01
CA LEU A 113 2.59 6.60 -7.67
C LEU A 113 3.42 6.76 -6.39
N GLY A 114 4.50 7.53 -6.49
CA GLY A 114 5.19 8.13 -5.36
C GLY A 114 4.82 9.60 -5.21
N ARG A 115 4.97 10.15 -4.01
CA ARG A 115 4.69 11.57 -3.73
C ARG A 115 5.95 12.30 -3.37
N LEU A 116 6.36 13.21 -4.25
CA LEU A 116 7.50 14.08 -4.04
C LEU A 116 7.05 15.39 -3.40
N GLU A 117 7.59 15.68 -2.23
CA GLU A 117 7.51 16.99 -1.59
C GLU A 117 8.84 17.72 -1.77
N ILE A 118 8.77 18.93 -2.31
CA ILE A 118 9.91 19.86 -2.42
C ILE A 118 9.62 21.02 -1.47
N ILE A 119 10.55 21.30 -0.56
CA ILE A 119 10.38 22.30 0.49
C ILE A 119 11.58 23.24 0.46
N ALA A 120 11.32 24.55 0.35
CA ALA A 120 12.34 25.57 0.40
C ALA A 120 12.42 26.18 1.81
N TYR A 121 13.65 26.37 2.28
CA TYR A 121 13.96 26.95 3.58
C TYR A 121 14.82 28.20 3.43
N ASP A 122 14.62 29.17 4.31
CA ASP A 122 15.54 30.31 4.47
C ASP A 122 16.74 29.95 5.37
N ALA A 123 17.63 30.93 5.59
CA ALA A 123 18.83 30.75 6.39
C ALA A 123 18.55 30.51 7.89
N CYS A 124 17.30 30.69 8.33
CA CYS A 124 16.84 30.49 9.69
C CYS A 124 16.04 29.19 9.86
N ASP A 125 16.10 28.26 8.89
CA ASP A 125 15.33 27.02 8.85
C ASP A 125 13.80 27.23 8.83
N THR A 126 13.33 28.39 8.37
CA THR A 126 11.91 28.65 8.20
C THR A 126 11.45 28.13 6.84
N LYS A 127 10.40 27.30 6.83
CA LYS A 127 9.74 26.88 5.58
C LYS A 127 9.10 28.10 4.92
N ILE A 128 9.61 28.50 3.77
CA ILE A 128 9.08 29.65 3.01
C ILE A 128 8.21 29.22 1.83
N TRP A 129 8.35 27.98 1.36
CA TRP A 129 7.57 27.45 0.25
C TRP A 129 7.58 25.91 0.24
N SER A 130 6.54 25.29 -0.32
CA SER A 130 6.58 23.88 -0.69
C SER A 130 5.66 23.58 -1.86
N LYS A 131 6.00 22.56 -2.63
CA LYS A 131 5.13 21.93 -3.62
C LYS A 131 5.14 20.42 -3.41
N GLN A 132 3.98 19.83 -3.60
CA GLN A 132 3.79 18.39 -3.64
C GLN A 132 3.38 18.00 -5.05
N MET A 133 3.85 16.85 -5.52
CA MET A 133 3.43 16.27 -6.79
C MET A 133 3.53 14.75 -6.72
N ASP A 134 2.65 14.08 -7.44
CA ASP A 134 2.71 12.64 -7.64
C ASP A 134 3.58 12.33 -8.86
N ILE A 135 4.46 11.33 -8.73
CA ILE A 135 5.42 10.89 -9.75
C ILE A 135 5.27 9.39 -9.97
N SER A 136 5.53 8.90 -11.18
CA SER A 136 5.51 7.46 -11.45
C SER A 136 6.82 6.81 -11.00
N LEU A 137 6.71 5.80 -10.14
CA LEU A 137 7.81 4.98 -9.66
C LEU A 137 7.78 3.61 -10.34
N LYS A 138 8.97 3.06 -10.54
CA LYS A 138 9.20 1.72 -11.07
C LYS A 138 10.26 1.01 -10.24
N ALA A 139 9.96 -0.19 -9.79
CA ALA A 139 10.91 -1.07 -9.12
C ALA A 139 11.55 -2.04 -10.11
N ASP A 140 12.75 -2.53 -9.77
CA ASP A 140 13.60 -3.25 -10.73
C ASP A 140 12.99 -4.56 -11.20
N GLU A 141 12.27 -5.33 -10.36
CA GLU A 141 11.19 -6.27 -10.74
C GLU A 141 10.38 -6.66 -9.47
N PRO A 142 9.03 -6.81 -9.53
CA PRO A 142 8.25 -7.34 -8.42
C PRO A 142 8.44 -8.85 -8.26
N LEU A 143 8.20 -9.39 -7.06
CA LEU A 143 8.22 -10.83 -6.83
C LEU A 143 7.18 -11.55 -7.72
N LEU A 144 7.44 -12.82 -8.04
CA LEU A 144 6.41 -13.65 -8.66
C LEU A 144 5.37 -14.05 -7.60
N ARG A 145 4.10 -13.80 -7.90
CA ARG A 145 2.98 -14.22 -7.05
C ARG A 145 2.83 -15.74 -7.13
N SER A 146 2.52 -16.36 -6.00
CA SER A 146 2.22 -17.80 -5.95
C SER A 146 0.85 -18.11 -6.56
N GLU A 147 0.71 -19.27 -7.20
CA GLU A 147 -0.59 -19.68 -7.74
C GLU A 147 -1.63 -19.83 -6.62
N ARG A 148 -2.86 -19.38 -6.90
CA ARG A 148 -3.96 -19.52 -5.95
C ARG A 148 -4.47 -20.95 -5.92
N LEU A 149 -4.73 -21.43 -4.71
CA LEU A 149 -5.48 -22.68 -4.52
C LEU A 149 -6.92 -22.45 -4.99
N SER A 150 -7.20 -22.89 -6.20
CA SER A 150 -8.52 -22.80 -6.83
C SER A 150 -9.07 -24.19 -7.09
N THR A 151 -10.38 -24.34 -6.89
CA THR A 151 -11.09 -25.53 -7.38
C THR A 151 -11.58 -25.22 -8.79
N SER A 152 -11.05 -25.92 -9.80
CA SER A 152 -11.46 -25.69 -11.20
C SER A 152 -12.85 -26.27 -11.46
N TYR A 153 -13.81 -25.41 -11.78
CA TYR A 153 -15.13 -25.80 -12.27
C TYR A 153 -15.19 -25.60 -13.80
N PRO A 154 -15.11 -26.66 -14.62
CA PRO A 154 -15.07 -26.51 -16.06
C PRO A 154 -16.35 -25.86 -16.61
N LEU A 155 -16.24 -25.15 -17.74
CA LEU A 155 -17.31 -24.36 -18.35
C LEU A 155 -18.60 -25.12 -18.65
N TRP A 156 -18.50 -26.42 -18.93
CA TRP A 156 -19.65 -27.29 -19.21
C TRP A 156 -20.43 -27.69 -17.95
N GLN A 157 -19.97 -27.32 -16.75
CA GLN A 157 -20.73 -27.42 -15.49
C GLN A 157 -21.57 -26.14 -15.18
N LYS A 158 -21.83 -25.25 -16.15
CA LYS A 158 -22.54 -23.95 -15.93
C LYS A 158 -24.06 -24.06 -15.68
N PRO A 159 -24.66 -23.26 -14.75
CA PRO A 159 -24.14 -22.79 -13.46
C PRO A 159 -24.75 -23.58 -12.28
N ILE A 160 -24.00 -23.73 -11.19
CA ILE A 160 -24.53 -24.25 -9.92
C ILE A 160 -25.03 -23.09 -9.02
N TYR A 161 -24.52 -21.86 -9.20
CA TYR A 161 -25.01 -20.66 -8.50
C TYR A 161 -25.90 -19.76 -9.36
N ARG A 162 -27.07 -19.36 -8.85
CA ARG A 162 -28.05 -18.54 -9.59
C ARG A 162 -28.49 -17.26 -8.86
N SER A 163 -28.00 -17.03 -7.65
CA SER A 163 -28.41 -15.86 -6.88
C SER A 163 -27.75 -14.59 -7.40
N HIS A 164 -28.45 -13.47 -7.23
CA HIS A 164 -27.93 -12.13 -7.49
C HIS A 164 -26.99 -11.61 -6.39
N TYR A 165 -26.88 -12.32 -5.27
CA TYR A 165 -25.99 -11.97 -4.15
C TYR A 165 -24.86 -12.98 -4.04
N ILE A 166 -23.62 -12.55 -3.75
CA ILE A 166 -22.49 -13.44 -3.45
C ILE A 166 -22.18 -13.32 -1.96
N PRO A 167 -22.22 -14.41 -1.17
CA PRO A 167 -21.88 -14.36 0.25
C PRO A 167 -20.41 -14.03 0.46
N VAL A 168 -20.13 -12.84 0.99
CA VAL A 168 -18.78 -12.41 1.36
C VAL A 168 -18.77 -12.11 2.85
N LEU A 169 -18.13 -12.97 3.64
CA LEU A 169 -18.05 -12.85 5.09
C LEU A 169 -16.94 -11.86 5.46
N LEU A 170 -17.21 -10.99 6.42
CA LEU A 170 -16.27 -10.00 6.93
C LEU A 170 -15.97 -10.24 8.41
N TYR A 171 -14.69 -10.42 8.68
CA TYR A 171 -14.08 -10.49 10.00
C TYR A 171 -13.05 -9.35 10.19
N HIS A 172 -12.61 -9.13 11.42
CA HIS A 172 -11.51 -8.19 11.70
C HIS A 172 -10.52 -8.81 12.66
N VAL A 173 -10.95 -9.06 13.89
CA VAL A 173 -10.08 -9.49 15.00
C VAL A 173 -10.45 -10.91 15.40
N PHE A 174 -9.44 -11.75 15.60
CA PHE A 174 -9.61 -13.09 16.20
C PHE A 174 -9.01 -13.13 17.59
N SER A 175 -9.65 -13.81 18.54
CA SER A 175 -9.18 -13.89 19.93
C SER A 175 -9.47 -15.26 20.53
N GLU A 176 -8.76 -15.64 21.59
CA GLU A 176 -9.11 -16.80 22.42
C GLU A 176 -10.17 -16.44 23.49
N GLU A 177 -10.34 -15.14 23.75
CA GLU A 177 -11.37 -14.61 24.63
C GLU A 177 -11.92 -13.30 24.06
N VAL A 178 -13.23 -13.21 23.90
CA VAL A 178 -13.91 -12.00 23.42
C VAL A 178 -14.71 -11.36 24.54
N LYS A 179 -14.42 -10.10 24.84
CA LYS A 179 -15.20 -9.32 25.82
C LYS A 179 -16.53 -8.90 25.19
N PRO A 180 -17.61 -8.75 25.98
CA PRO A 180 -18.91 -8.28 25.47
C PRO A 180 -18.83 -6.97 24.67
N SER A 181 -17.95 -6.05 25.07
CA SER A 181 -17.74 -4.77 24.36
C SER A 181 -17.02 -4.89 23.02
N GLN A 182 -16.55 -6.09 22.64
CA GLN A 182 -15.77 -6.35 21.43
C GLN A 182 -16.48 -7.32 20.47
N GLU A 183 -17.62 -7.90 20.86
CA GLU A 183 -18.32 -8.94 20.08
C GLU A 183 -18.75 -8.49 18.68
N TYR A 184 -18.83 -7.19 18.41
CA TYR A 184 -19.17 -6.67 17.08
C TYR A 184 -17.99 -6.66 16.09
N ILE A 185 -16.75 -6.81 16.56
CA ILE A 185 -15.52 -6.69 15.74
C ILE A 185 -14.54 -7.85 15.94
N ALA A 186 -14.53 -8.45 17.13
CA ALA A 186 -13.70 -9.61 17.46
C ALA A 186 -14.54 -10.88 17.48
N VAL A 187 -13.98 -11.98 17.03
CA VAL A 187 -14.59 -13.32 17.06
C VAL A 187 -13.66 -14.29 17.79
N ASP A 188 -14.23 -15.12 18.66
CA ASP A 188 -13.52 -16.20 19.33
C ASP A 188 -13.03 -17.22 18.29
N ILE A 189 -11.79 -17.69 18.40
CA ILE A 189 -11.18 -18.54 17.38
C ILE A 189 -11.88 -19.91 17.26
N LYS A 190 -12.39 -20.46 18.37
CA LYS A 190 -13.15 -21.72 18.33
C LYS A 190 -14.51 -21.48 17.69
N HIS A 191 -15.14 -20.35 18.01
CA HIS A 191 -16.40 -19.96 17.39
C HIS A 191 -16.27 -19.73 15.87
N PHE A 192 -15.17 -19.10 15.43
CA PHE A 192 -14.85 -18.98 14.00
C PHE A 192 -14.70 -20.36 13.34
N GLU A 193 -14.00 -21.29 13.98
CA GLU A 193 -13.85 -22.65 13.49
C GLU A 193 -15.20 -23.38 13.41
N GLU A 194 -16.08 -23.23 14.39
CA GLU A 194 -17.44 -23.79 14.38
C GLU A 194 -18.29 -23.21 13.24
N GLN A 195 -18.21 -21.90 13.00
CA GLN A 195 -18.88 -21.24 11.87
C GLN A 195 -18.40 -21.81 10.54
N LEU A 196 -17.08 -21.97 10.38
CA LEU A 196 -16.48 -22.51 9.17
C LEU A 196 -16.87 -23.97 8.93
N ALA A 197 -16.71 -24.83 9.93
CA ALA A 197 -17.08 -26.24 9.84
C ALA A 197 -18.57 -26.40 9.48
N ARG A 198 -19.44 -25.61 10.11
CA ARG A 198 -20.87 -25.65 9.85
C ARG A 198 -21.25 -25.25 8.41
N LEU A 199 -20.56 -24.26 7.83
CA LEU A 199 -20.74 -23.88 6.42
C LEU A 199 -20.37 -25.02 5.49
N LEU A 200 -19.20 -25.63 5.71
CA LEU A 200 -18.72 -26.77 4.92
C LEU A 200 -19.68 -27.96 5.01
N ASP A 201 -20.15 -28.29 6.22
CA ASP A 201 -21.14 -29.35 6.47
C ASP A 201 -22.49 -29.08 5.78
N ALA A 202 -22.90 -27.81 5.64
CA ALA A 202 -24.08 -27.40 4.89
C ALA A 202 -23.92 -27.46 3.35
N GLY A 203 -22.75 -27.87 2.88
CA GLY A 203 -22.39 -27.93 1.47
C GLY A 203 -22.04 -26.58 0.86
N TYR A 204 -21.70 -25.58 1.68
CA TYR A 204 -21.09 -24.35 1.17
C TYR A 204 -19.65 -24.64 0.73
N THR A 205 -19.22 -23.97 -0.34
CA THR A 205 -17.88 -24.15 -0.91
C THR A 205 -17.15 -22.82 -0.90
N PRO A 206 -15.97 -22.75 -0.27
CA PRO A 206 -15.21 -21.51 -0.24
C PRO A 206 -14.65 -21.22 -1.64
N ILE A 207 -14.62 -19.95 -2.01
CA ILE A 207 -14.03 -19.46 -3.24
C ILE A 207 -13.17 -18.22 -2.96
N SER A 208 -12.31 -17.87 -3.90
CA SER A 208 -11.51 -16.63 -3.90
C SER A 208 -12.12 -15.56 -4.82
N PHE A 209 -11.62 -14.32 -4.73
CA PHE A 209 -11.94 -13.30 -5.73
C PHE A 209 -11.41 -13.66 -7.13
N TYR A 210 -10.35 -14.48 -7.22
CA TYR A 210 -9.89 -15.04 -8.49
C TYR A 210 -10.96 -15.95 -9.11
N ASP A 211 -11.49 -16.91 -8.35
CA ASP A 211 -12.55 -17.81 -8.81
C ASP A 211 -13.81 -17.03 -9.24
N LEU A 212 -14.18 -16.03 -8.45
CA LEU A 212 -15.29 -15.13 -8.78
C LEU A 212 -15.02 -14.38 -10.09
N ASN A 213 -13.81 -13.86 -10.29
CA ASN A 213 -13.45 -13.19 -11.54
C ASN A 213 -13.53 -14.14 -12.73
N GLN A 214 -12.97 -15.35 -12.61
CA GLN A 214 -13.00 -16.35 -13.67
C GLN A 214 -14.44 -16.75 -14.04
N TYR A 215 -15.35 -16.82 -13.06
CA TYR A 215 -16.76 -17.03 -13.30
C TYR A 215 -17.41 -15.87 -14.08
N LEU A 216 -17.20 -14.63 -13.63
CA LEU A 216 -17.77 -13.43 -14.26
C LEU A 216 -17.23 -13.21 -15.68
N GLU A 217 -15.95 -13.51 -15.90
CA GLU A 217 -15.28 -13.51 -17.22
C GLU A 217 -15.66 -14.72 -18.09
N ARG A 218 -16.57 -15.58 -17.61
CA ARG A 218 -17.05 -16.78 -18.32
C ARG A 218 -15.94 -17.77 -18.68
N LYS A 219 -14.86 -17.81 -17.90
CA LYS A 219 -13.71 -18.73 -18.01
C LYS A 219 -13.84 -19.97 -17.13
N ALA A 220 -14.62 -19.92 -16.05
CA ALA A 220 -14.95 -21.05 -15.17
C ALA A 220 -16.42 -21.03 -14.71
N GLY A 221 -16.87 -22.12 -14.07
CA GLY A 221 -18.11 -22.19 -13.31
C GLY A 221 -17.96 -21.70 -11.87
N LEU A 222 -19.06 -21.72 -11.10
CA LEU A 222 -19.09 -21.39 -9.67
C LEU A 222 -19.89 -22.47 -8.92
N PRO A 223 -19.49 -22.88 -7.70
CA PRO A 223 -20.19 -23.91 -6.92
C PRO A 223 -21.61 -23.49 -6.51
N ALA A 224 -22.42 -24.45 -6.05
CA ALA A 224 -23.85 -24.24 -5.73
C ALA A 224 -24.11 -23.23 -4.63
N LYS A 225 -23.19 -23.16 -3.68
CA LYS A 225 -23.27 -22.43 -2.44
C LYS A 225 -21.91 -21.79 -2.17
N PRO A 226 -21.47 -20.84 -3.03
CA PRO A 226 -20.17 -20.20 -2.86
C PRO A 226 -20.19 -19.32 -1.60
N PHE A 227 -19.04 -19.18 -0.96
CA PHE A 227 -18.80 -18.10 -0.01
C PHE A 227 -17.35 -17.64 -0.06
N LEU A 228 -17.11 -16.37 0.26
CA LEU A 228 -15.77 -15.81 0.42
C LEU A 228 -15.56 -15.43 1.89
N ILE A 229 -14.33 -15.59 2.38
CA ILE A 229 -13.91 -15.04 3.67
C ILE A 229 -13.02 -13.82 3.42
N THR A 230 -13.33 -12.72 4.10
CA THR A 230 -12.50 -11.53 4.15
C THR A 230 -12.18 -11.15 5.58
N ALA A 231 -10.96 -10.64 5.82
CA ALA A 231 -10.62 -10.00 7.07
C ALA A 231 -9.95 -8.64 6.83
N ASP A 232 -10.46 -7.60 7.47
CA ASP A 232 -9.94 -6.24 7.30
C ASP A 232 -8.76 -5.96 8.26
N ASP A 233 -8.10 -4.84 8.02
CA ASP A 233 -7.04 -4.21 8.84
C ASP A 233 -5.69 -4.92 8.96
N GLY A 234 -5.58 -6.20 8.61
CA GLY A 234 -4.32 -6.95 8.63
C GLY A 234 -3.76 -7.24 10.03
N TYR A 235 -4.63 -7.41 11.02
CA TYR A 235 -4.23 -7.69 12.41
C TYR A 235 -3.36 -8.95 12.53
N LEU A 236 -2.43 -8.97 13.49
CA LEU A 236 -1.50 -10.10 13.70
C LEU A 236 -2.24 -11.42 13.99
N ASN A 237 -3.40 -11.35 14.66
CA ASN A 237 -4.23 -12.52 14.93
C ASN A 237 -4.90 -13.12 13.69
N ASN A 238 -4.95 -12.40 12.56
CA ASN A 238 -5.31 -13.00 11.26
C ASN A 238 -4.27 -14.04 10.85
N TYR A 239 -2.99 -13.81 11.17
CA TYR A 239 -1.89 -14.75 10.95
C TYR A 239 -1.79 -15.78 12.07
N THR A 240 -1.79 -15.38 13.35
CA THR A 240 -1.49 -16.32 14.44
C THR A 240 -2.66 -17.22 14.82
N LEU A 241 -3.90 -16.82 14.54
CA LEU A 241 -5.11 -17.58 14.92
C LEU A 241 -5.92 -18.03 13.71
N ALA A 242 -6.35 -17.10 12.85
CA ALA A 242 -7.26 -17.44 11.74
C ALA A 242 -6.57 -18.27 10.64
N TYR A 243 -5.35 -17.92 10.24
CA TYR A 243 -4.62 -18.63 9.18
C TYR A 243 -4.41 -20.13 9.47
N PRO A 244 -4.00 -20.58 10.68
CA PRO A 244 -3.96 -21.99 11.02
C PRO A 244 -5.29 -22.73 10.86
N VAL A 245 -6.42 -22.10 11.22
CA VAL A 245 -7.75 -22.67 11.02
C VAL A 245 -8.07 -22.76 9.52
N LEU A 246 -7.83 -21.69 8.76
CA LEU A 246 -8.04 -21.68 7.31
C LEU A 246 -7.20 -22.75 6.60
N GLN A 247 -5.95 -22.96 7.02
CA GLN A 247 -5.09 -24.05 6.55
C GLN A 247 -5.67 -25.43 6.87
N LYS A 248 -6.12 -25.65 8.11
CA LYS A 248 -6.71 -26.92 8.55
C LYS A 248 -7.88 -27.36 7.65
N TYR A 249 -8.71 -26.41 7.22
CA TYR A 249 -9.87 -26.68 6.35
C TYR A 249 -9.60 -26.45 4.86
N ASN A 250 -8.38 -26.04 4.48
CA ASN A 250 -8.02 -25.67 3.10
C ASN A 250 -8.97 -24.62 2.49
N VAL A 251 -9.26 -23.57 3.25
CA VAL A 251 -10.24 -22.53 2.90
C VAL A 251 -9.50 -21.25 2.48
N PRO A 252 -9.65 -20.78 1.22
CA PRO A 252 -9.06 -19.52 0.81
C PRO A 252 -9.73 -18.33 1.49
N ALA A 253 -8.96 -17.26 1.70
CA ALA A 253 -9.46 -16.00 2.25
C ALA A 253 -8.71 -14.79 1.67
N THR A 254 -9.32 -13.61 1.76
CA THR A 254 -8.69 -12.33 1.36
C THR A 254 -8.50 -11.44 2.58
N PHE A 255 -7.26 -11.04 2.87
CA PHE A 255 -6.98 -10.10 3.96
C PHE A 255 -6.65 -8.72 3.39
N PHE A 256 -7.37 -7.71 3.87
CA PHE A 256 -7.17 -6.32 3.45
C PHE A 256 -6.19 -5.63 4.39
N LEU A 257 -5.06 -5.18 3.84
CA LEU A 257 -3.94 -4.64 4.59
C LEU A 257 -3.74 -3.15 4.27
N PRO A 258 -3.68 -2.26 5.29
CA PRO A 258 -3.13 -0.92 5.17
C PRO A 258 -1.61 -0.95 5.49
N PRO A 259 -0.71 -0.90 4.50
CA PRO A 259 0.72 -1.11 4.70
C PRO A 259 1.38 -0.21 5.75
N ALA A 260 0.96 1.06 5.85
CA ALA A 260 1.54 1.99 6.83
C ALA A 260 1.23 1.59 8.28
N SER A 261 0.25 0.71 8.51
CA SER A 261 -0.11 0.23 9.83
C SER A 261 0.78 -0.91 10.34
N ILE A 262 1.59 -1.55 9.49
CA ILE A 262 2.53 -2.60 9.91
C ILE A 262 3.56 -2.08 10.92
N THR A 263 4.04 -0.86 10.71
CA THR A 263 5.08 -0.25 11.55
C THR A 263 4.49 0.65 12.66
N LYS A 264 3.17 0.74 12.77
CA LYS A 264 2.51 1.54 13.79
C LYS A 264 2.45 0.76 15.10
N ASN A 265 2.94 1.37 16.18
CA ASN A 265 2.91 0.80 17.53
C ASN A 265 1.69 1.27 18.35
N ASN A 266 0.59 1.64 17.69
CA ASN A 266 -0.64 2.07 18.37
C ASN A 266 -1.81 1.10 18.08
N GLY A 267 -2.31 0.45 19.13
CA GLY A 267 -3.39 -0.52 19.04
C GLY A 267 -2.90 -1.97 18.86
N LEU A 268 -3.75 -2.82 18.31
CA LEU A 268 -3.40 -4.23 18.07
C LEU A 268 -2.32 -4.33 16.98
N PRO A 269 -1.30 -5.18 17.16
CA PRO A 269 -0.25 -5.37 16.17
C PRO A 269 -0.82 -5.90 14.86
N ARG A 270 -0.12 -5.62 13.76
CA ARG A 270 -0.40 -6.17 12.43
C ARG A 270 0.59 -7.29 12.11
N PHE A 271 0.22 -8.19 11.21
CA PHE A 271 1.21 -9.11 10.68
C PHE A 271 2.27 -8.34 9.87
N ASN A 272 3.51 -8.82 9.88
CA ASN A 272 4.60 -8.21 9.13
C ASN A 272 4.67 -8.77 7.69
N TRP A 273 5.61 -8.25 6.88
CA TRP A 273 5.76 -8.70 5.49
C TRP A 273 6.22 -10.15 5.34
N GLU A 274 6.98 -10.69 6.29
CA GLU A 274 7.41 -12.10 6.27
C GLU A 274 6.20 -13.02 6.47
N GLN A 275 5.35 -12.70 7.44
CA GLN A 275 4.09 -13.41 7.71
C GLN A 275 3.09 -13.26 6.55
N ALA A 276 3.01 -12.06 5.95
CA ALA A 276 2.19 -11.85 4.76
C ALA A 276 2.68 -12.70 3.58
N LEU A 277 4.00 -12.79 3.38
CA LEU A 277 4.61 -13.60 2.34
C LEU A 277 4.37 -15.09 2.55
N GLU A 278 4.47 -15.58 3.79
CA GLU A 278 4.16 -16.98 4.13
C GLU A 278 2.70 -17.34 3.79
N MET A 279 1.77 -16.49 4.23
CA MET A 279 0.34 -16.66 3.94
C MET A 279 0.06 -16.63 2.42
N GLU A 280 0.71 -15.74 1.69
CA GLU A 280 0.62 -15.65 0.22
C GLU A 280 1.16 -16.89 -0.49
N GLN A 281 2.33 -17.38 -0.06
CA GLN A 281 3.01 -18.54 -0.64
C GLN A 281 2.26 -19.85 -0.40
N SER A 282 1.37 -19.89 0.60
CA SER A 282 0.45 -21.02 0.78
C SER A 282 -0.58 -21.17 -0.34
N GLY A 283 -0.81 -20.10 -1.13
CA GLY A 283 -1.87 -20.04 -2.13
C GLY A 283 -3.28 -19.87 -1.55
N LEU A 284 -3.46 -19.90 -0.22
CA LEU A 284 -4.75 -19.74 0.45
C LEU A 284 -5.13 -18.27 0.68
N ILE A 285 -4.17 -17.44 1.07
CA ILE A 285 -4.45 -16.08 1.53
C ILE A 285 -4.06 -15.07 0.46
N ASP A 286 -5.02 -14.22 0.10
CA ASP A 286 -4.82 -13.11 -0.83
C ASP A 286 -4.76 -11.77 -0.09
N ILE A 287 -3.59 -11.13 -0.08
CA ILE A 287 -3.39 -9.83 0.54
C ILE A 287 -3.75 -8.72 -0.46
N GLN A 288 -4.72 -7.90 -0.07
CA GLN A 288 -5.35 -6.87 -0.91
C GLN A 288 -5.44 -5.50 -0.20
N ILE A 289 -5.97 -4.50 -0.90
CA ILE A 289 -5.80 -3.09 -0.53
C ILE A 289 -6.82 -2.62 0.51
N HIS A 290 -6.36 -2.00 1.60
CA HIS A 290 -7.21 -1.30 2.58
C HIS A 290 -6.84 0.18 2.75
N GLY A 291 -6.57 0.86 1.63
CA GLY A 291 -5.85 2.13 1.62
C GLY A 291 -4.38 1.95 2.01
N TYR A 292 -3.62 3.05 2.10
CA TYR A 292 -2.23 2.98 2.53
C TYR A 292 -2.08 3.09 4.04
N ASP A 293 -2.77 4.06 4.65
CA ASP A 293 -2.62 4.39 6.06
C ASP A 293 -3.90 4.23 6.90
N HIS A 294 -4.94 3.67 6.29
CA HIS A 294 -6.28 3.48 6.84
C HIS A 294 -7.12 4.77 6.98
N THR A 295 -6.72 5.87 6.34
CA THR A 295 -7.57 7.07 6.32
C THR A 295 -8.87 6.80 5.55
N PRO A 296 -10.06 7.09 6.14
CA PRO A 296 -11.34 7.04 5.42
C PRO A 296 -11.31 7.84 4.11
N PHE A 297 -11.70 7.23 2.99
CA PHE A 297 -11.56 7.86 1.67
C PHE A 297 -12.45 9.10 1.50
N ASN A 298 -13.55 9.20 2.25
CA ASN A 298 -14.36 10.42 2.27
C ASN A 298 -13.70 11.63 2.99
N LYS A 299 -12.54 11.43 3.62
CA LYS A 299 -11.71 12.51 4.22
C LYS A 299 -10.56 12.94 3.30
N LEU A 300 -10.44 12.31 2.14
CA LEU A 300 -9.35 12.52 1.19
C LEU A 300 -9.86 13.22 -0.08
N SER A 301 -8.99 13.96 -0.74
CA SER A 301 -9.22 14.38 -2.13
C SER A 301 -9.16 13.17 -3.07
N LEU A 302 -9.71 13.27 -4.28
CA LEU A 302 -9.59 12.18 -5.27
C LEU A 302 -8.13 11.91 -5.67
N GLU A 303 -7.28 12.94 -5.66
CA GLU A 303 -5.84 12.80 -5.87
C GLU A 303 -5.20 11.98 -4.74
N ASP A 304 -5.55 12.27 -3.49
CA ASP A 304 -5.04 11.52 -2.33
C ASP A 304 -5.56 10.08 -2.30
N VAL A 305 -6.81 9.83 -2.69
CA VAL A 305 -7.31 8.45 -2.86
C VAL A 305 -6.51 7.70 -3.91
N ARG A 306 -6.28 8.31 -5.08
CA ARG A 306 -5.49 7.72 -6.17
C ARG A 306 -4.08 7.36 -5.69
N TYR A 307 -3.44 8.30 -4.99
CA TYR A 307 -2.12 8.10 -4.41
C TYR A 307 -2.11 6.98 -3.36
N GLN A 308 -3.05 6.98 -2.40
CA GLN A 308 -3.14 5.96 -1.37
C GLN A 308 -3.32 4.55 -1.96
N VAL A 309 -4.23 4.39 -2.92
CA VAL A 309 -4.50 3.08 -3.55
C VAL A 309 -3.32 2.64 -4.41
N SER A 310 -2.74 3.54 -5.22
CA SER A 310 -1.58 3.21 -6.05
C SER A 310 -0.35 2.84 -5.22
N ARG A 311 -0.07 3.59 -4.16
CA ARG A 311 1.01 3.29 -3.22
C ARG A 311 0.79 1.98 -2.48
N ALA A 312 -0.43 1.71 -2.01
CA ALA A 312 -0.74 0.45 -1.33
C ALA A 312 -0.54 -0.75 -2.26
N LEU A 313 -1.07 -0.68 -3.48
CA LEU A 313 -0.90 -1.73 -4.49
C LEU A 313 0.59 -1.95 -4.80
N GLY A 314 1.32 -0.87 -5.10
CA GLY A 314 2.74 -0.96 -5.43
C GLY A 314 3.57 -1.61 -4.33
N VAL A 315 3.37 -1.21 -3.08
CA VAL A 315 4.08 -1.80 -1.93
C VAL A 315 3.70 -3.27 -1.76
N ILE A 316 2.42 -3.62 -1.87
CA ILE A 316 1.94 -5.01 -1.79
C ILE A 316 2.59 -5.85 -2.88
N GLU A 317 2.58 -5.40 -4.13
CA GLU A 317 3.15 -6.15 -5.26
C GLU A 317 4.67 -6.24 -5.18
N GLN A 318 5.35 -5.21 -4.67
CA GLN A 318 6.79 -5.27 -4.43
C GLN A 318 7.15 -6.35 -3.41
N LYS A 319 6.28 -6.56 -2.41
CA LYS A 319 6.52 -7.48 -1.29
C LYS A 319 5.97 -8.89 -1.51
N LEU A 320 4.93 -9.04 -2.32
CA LEU A 320 4.13 -10.27 -2.41
C LEU A 320 3.85 -10.70 -3.86
N GLY A 321 4.26 -9.88 -4.83
CA GLY A 321 4.10 -10.12 -6.27
C GLY A 321 2.83 -9.56 -6.90
N GLN A 322 2.81 -9.45 -8.23
CA GLN A 322 1.73 -8.81 -8.98
C GLN A 322 0.37 -9.47 -8.72
N ARG A 323 -0.68 -8.67 -8.55
CA ARG A 323 -2.04 -9.19 -8.31
C ARG A 323 -2.69 -9.59 -9.65
N ASP A 324 -3.26 -10.79 -9.69
CA ASP A 324 -4.06 -11.29 -10.83
C ASP A 324 -5.48 -10.70 -10.88
N VAL A 325 -6.00 -10.35 -9.69
CA VAL A 325 -7.24 -9.63 -9.45
C VAL A 325 -6.96 -8.59 -8.37
N VAL A 326 -7.30 -7.33 -8.62
CA VAL A 326 -7.08 -6.23 -7.68
C VAL A 326 -8.38 -5.92 -6.93
N VAL A 327 -8.34 -6.03 -5.61
CA VAL A 327 -9.51 -5.81 -4.75
C VAL A 327 -9.22 -4.69 -3.76
N VAL A 328 -10.17 -3.77 -3.59
CA VAL A 328 -10.10 -2.69 -2.60
C VAL A 328 -11.23 -2.83 -1.59
N SER A 329 -10.89 -2.83 -0.30
CA SER A 329 -11.84 -2.59 0.78
C SER A 329 -11.68 -1.15 1.28
N TYR A 330 -12.79 -0.42 1.35
CA TYR A 330 -12.80 0.96 1.84
C TYR A 330 -12.60 1.02 3.36
N PRO A 331 -11.63 1.79 3.89
CA PRO A 331 -11.49 1.97 5.33
C PRO A 331 -12.80 2.45 5.96
N GLU A 332 -13.26 1.74 6.99
CA GLU A 332 -14.52 2.00 7.71
C GLU A 332 -15.78 2.04 6.81
N PHE A 333 -15.72 1.49 5.59
CA PHE A 333 -16.75 1.65 4.55
C PHE A 333 -17.05 3.10 4.16
N ARG A 334 -16.13 4.03 4.40
CA ARG A 334 -16.34 5.46 4.19
C ARG A 334 -15.78 5.91 2.84
N TYR A 335 -16.66 6.14 1.87
CA TYR A 335 -16.32 6.57 0.52
C TYR A 335 -17.39 7.51 -0.05
N LEU A 336 -17.06 8.17 -1.16
CA LEU A 336 -17.99 8.97 -1.97
C LEU A 336 -18.24 8.27 -3.33
N PRO A 337 -19.35 8.55 -4.03
CA PRO A 337 -19.59 8.01 -5.38
C PRO A 337 -18.44 8.28 -6.36
N GLU A 338 -17.80 9.45 -6.25
CA GLU A 338 -16.64 9.83 -7.07
C GLU A 338 -15.42 8.98 -6.75
N THR A 339 -15.27 8.54 -5.49
CA THR A 339 -14.24 7.59 -5.07
C THR A 339 -14.42 6.25 -5.78
N GLN A 340 -15.64 5.73 -5.83
CA GLN A 340 -15.97 4.47 -6.48
C GLN A 340 -15.70 4.53 -7.99
N ALA A 341 -16.11 5.62 -8.64
CA ALA A 341 -15.85 5.87 -10.06
C ALA A 341 -14.34 5.98 -10.36
N LEU A 342 -13.59 6.64 -9.49
CA LEU A 342 -12.13 6.73 -9.59
C LEU A 342 -11.48 5.34 -9.55
N LEU A 343 -11.88 4.47 -8.62
CA LEU A 343 -11.31 3.11 -8.52
C LEU A 343 -11.61 2.27 -9.76
N SER A 344 -12.80 2.41 -10.36
CA SER A 344 -13.12 1.77 -11.64
C SER A 344 -12.22 2.29 -12.78
N GLN A 345 -11.92 3.59 -12.83
CA GLN A 345 -10.98 4.16 -13.81
C GLN A 345 -9.55 3.65 -13.59
N MET A 346 -9.18 3.37 -12.34
CA MET A 346 -7.90 2.76 -11.98
C MET A 346 -7.85 1.25 -12.29
N LYS A 347 -8.89 0.68 -12.89
CA LYS A 347 -9.01 -0.76 -13.22
C LYS A 347 -8.95 -1.66 -11.99
N ILE A 348 -9.48 -1.20 -10.85
CA ILE A 348 -9.74 -2.06 -9.69
C ILE A 348 -10.87 -3.04 -10.07
N ASP A 349 -10.61 -4.34 -10.00
CA ASP A 349 -11.55 -5.38 -10.43
C ASP A 349 -12.76 -5.50 -9.50
N PHE A 350 -12.53 -5.36 -8.19
CA PHE A 350 -13.57 -5.50 -7.18
C PHE A 350 -13.42 -4.48 -6.05
N GLN A 351 -14.56 -3.97 -5.56
CA GLN A 351 -14.62 -3.00 -4.50
C GLN A 351 -15.62 -3.47 -3.44
N THR A 352 -15.14 -3.75 -2.23
CA THR A 352 -16.00 -4.24 -1.14
C THR A 352 -16.52 -3.08 -0.32
N THR A 353 -17.84 -2.96 -0.23
CA THR A 353 -18.55 -1.86 0.42
C THR A 353 -19.31 -2.37 1.65
N ASN A 354 -20.35 -1.65 2.06
CA ASN A 354 -21.12 -1.87 3.27
C ASN A 354 -21.87 -3.22 3.29
N THR A 355 -22.77 -3.38 4.27
CA THR A 355 -23.43 -4.65 4.54
C THR A 355 -24.43 -5.08 3.47
N GLY A 356 -24.59 -6.41 3.33
CA GLY A 356 -25.56 -7.05 2.45
C GLY A 356 -27.00 -6.62 2.72
N VAL A 357 -27.70 -6.23 1.65
CA VAL A 357 -29.15 -5.97 1.65
C VAL A 357 -29.80 -6.86 0.60
N VAL A 358 -30.93 -7.46 0.95
CA VAL A 358 -31.70 -8.35 0.05
C VAL A 358 -32.13 -7.59 -1.19
N GLY A 359 -32.04 -8.25 -2.35
CA GLY A 359 -32.53 -7.70 -3.62
C GLY A 359 -31.62 -6.69 -4.31
N ILE A 360 -30.45 -6.36 -3.73
CA ILE A 360 -29.44 -5.57 -4.44
C ILE A 360 -28.62 -6.52 -5.32
N PRO A 361 -28.58 -6.30 -6.65
CA PRO A 361 -27.80 -7.14 -7.55
C PRO A 361 -26.31 -6.92 -7.33
N PHE A 362 -25.54 -8.01 -7.46
CA PHE A 362 -24.08 -7.99 -7.46
C PHE A 362 -23.54 -6.99 -8.49
N LYS A 363 -22.59 -6.18 -8.05
CA LYS A 363 -21.78 -5.30 -8.90
C LYS A 363 -20.32 -5.40 -8.46
N ARG A 364 -19.40 -5.39 -9.43
CA ARG A 364 -17.96 -5.42 -9.16
C ARG A 364 -17.52 -4.28 -8.25
N GLU A 365 -18.12 -3.11 -8.45
CA GLU A 365 -17.81 -1.88 -7.74
C GLU A 365 -18.52 -1.78 -6.38
N ASP A 366 -19.43 -2.69 -6.05
CA ASP A 366 -20.30 -2.59 -4.87
C ASP A 366 -20.56 -3.95 -4.21
N ILE A 367 -19.48 -4.67 -3.89
CA ILE A 367 -19.58 -5.98 -3.24
C ILE A 367 -19.97 -5.81 -1.77
N LYS A 368 -21.23 -6.14 -1.47
CA LYS A 368 -21.77 -6.10 -0.12
C LYS A 368 -21.33 -7.29 0.71
N ARG A 369 -20.93 -7.04 1.97
CA ARG A 369 -20.41 -8.08 2.88
C ARG A 369 -21.36 -8.40 4.03
N ILE A 370 -21.18 -9.56 4.65
CA ILE A 370 -21.86 -9.98 5.87
C ILE A 370 -20.88 -9.76 7.02
N ILE A 371 -21.13 -8.78 7.89
CA ILE A 371 -20.38 -8.66 9.15
C ILE A 371 -20.73 -9.87 10.00
N VAL A 372 -19.71 -10.62 10.44
CA VAL A 372 -19.90 -11.79 11.31
C VAL A 372 -19.42 -11.45 12.72
N PRO A 373 -20.33 -11.06 13.63
CA PRO A 373 -20.00 -10.78 15.03
C PRO A 373 -19.86 -12.08 15.83
N ASN A 374 -19.25 -12.00 17.01
CA ASN A 374 -19.05 -13.13 17.92
C ASN A 374 -20.37 -13.77 18.38
N TYR A 375 -21.41 -12.96 18.58
CA TYR A 375 -22.72 -13.46 19.04
C TYR A 375 -23.53 -14.15 17.93
N MET A 376 -23.07 -14.13 16.67
CA MET A 376 -23.75 -14.81 15.57
C MET A 376 -23.42 -16.29 15.60
N THR A 377 -24.40 -17.14 15.88
CA THR A 377 -24.21 -18.59 15.88
C THR A 377 -23.98 -19.13 14.46
N PRO A 378 -23.37 -20.32 14.30
CA PRO A 378 -23.19 -20.94 12.98
C PRO A 378 -24.49 -21.11 12.18
N ASP A 379 -25.60 -21.48 12.84
CA ASP A 379 -26.90 -21.60 12.18
C ASP A 379 -27.52 -20.24 11.81
N GLN A 380 -27.31 -19.21 12.63
CA GLN A 380 -27.73 -17.83 12.30
C GLN A 380 -26.97 -17.29 11.09
N LEU A 381 -25.68 -17.63 10.96
CA LEU A 381 -24.87 -17.28 9.80
C LEU A 381 -25.44 -17.91 8.52
N ILE A 382 -25.74 -19.21 8.54
CA ILE A 382 -26.38 -19.90 7.40
C ILE A 382 -27.73 -19.26 7.06
N ALA A 383 -28.60 -19.06 8.05
CA ALA A 383 -29.92 -18.46 7.82
C ALA A 383 -29.81 -17.06 7.19
N ASN A 384 -28.80 -16.28 7.59
CA ASN A 384 -28.56 -14.96 7.00
C ASN A 384 -28.07 -15.06 5.55
N ILE A 385 -27.17 -16.00 5.23
CA ILE A 385 -26.73 -16.25 3.86
C ILE A 385 -27.91 -16.69 3.00
N GLU A 386 -28.73 -17.64 3.45
CA GLU A 386 -29.90 -18.11 2.72
C GLU A 386 -30.89 -16.97 2.47
N ARG A 387 -31.15 -16.13 3.48
CA ARG A 387 -32.00 -14.93 3.32
C ARG A 387 -31.49 -13.96 2.27
N LEU A 388 -30.17 -13.76 2.17
CA LEU A 388 -29.57 -12.85 1.20
C LEU A 388 -29.48 -13.44 -0.20
N THR A 389 -29.54 -14.77 -0.34
CA THR A 389 -29.34 -15.49 -1.59
C THR A 389 -30.62 -16.02 -2.25
N GLN A 390 -31.78 -15.82 -1.61
CA GLN A 390 -33.11 -16.16 -2.11
C GLN A 390 -33.47 -15.54 -3.46
#